data_AF-A0AAD8I8P1-F1
#
_entry.id   AF-A0AAD8I8P1-F1
#
_cell.length_a   1.000
_cell.length_b   1.000
_cell.length_c   1.000
_cell.angle_alpha   90.00
_cell.angle_beta   90.00
_cell.angle_gamma   90.00
#
_symmetry.space_group_name_H-M   'P 1'
#
loop_
_entity.id
_entity.type
_entity.pdbx_description
1 polymer ?
#
loop_
_entity_poly.entity_id
_entity_poly.type
_entity_poly.pdbx_seq_one_letter_code
_entity_poly.pdbx_strand_id
1 'polypeptide(L)'
;MEGTTIKKEDEVTITLKVQKEGTRHFYHTMKRDEPLQNLMIAFCQHRQLGHYRSLRFHVDGDRVRGYHTPKELQLDNGYVIDAWSEEGTEKEILEFVTLKVKRQGCQDYFCTLKCDEPLEKLMISFCQRYDLGDYKTIQFLKGEDGSRIQGHQTPNQVELENEDVIDAWVLSSAGASSHC
;
A
#
# COMPACT_ATOMS: atom_id res chain seq x y z
N MET A 1 -24.66 47.04 -3.44
CA MET A 1 -24.28 45.97 -4.39
C MET A 1 -23.13 45.22 -3.74
N GLU A 2 -23.44 44.16 -3.00
CA GLU A 2 -22.45 43.32 -2.34
C GLU A 2 -21.67 42.57 -3.42
N GLY A 3 -20.36 42.84 -3.48
CA GLY A 3 -19.43 42.09 -4.31
C GLY A 3 -19.25 40.71 -3.72
N THR A 4 -19.82 39.70 -4.36
CA THR A 4 -19.55 38.30 -4.04
C THR A 4 -18.11 38.00 -4.45
N THR A 5 -17.22 37.93 -3.48
CA THR A 5 -15.85 37.46 -3.67
C THR A 5 -15.90 35.97 -4.01
N ILE A 6 -15.81 35.63 -5.30
CA ILE A 6 -15.59 34.26 -5.75
C ILE A 6 -14.21 33.86 -5.22
N LYS A 7 -14.19 33.01 -4.19
CA LYS A 7 -12.96 32.34 -3.77
C LYS A 7 -12.52 31.51 -4.96
N LYS A 8 -11.40 31.88 -5.60
CA LYS A 8 -10.73 31.00 -6.55
C LYS A 8 -10.44 29.70 -5.80
N GLU A 9 -10.99 28.59 -6.26
CA GLU A 9 -10.51 27.28 -5.84
C GLU A 9 -9.02 27.25 -6.17
N ASP A 10 -8.19 27.14 -5.15
CA ASP A 10 -6.79 26.85 -5.36
C ASP A 10 -6.71 25.45 -5.96
N GLU A 11 -6.54 25.34 -7.29
CA GLU A 11 -6.31 24.08 -8.04
C GLU A 11 -5.22 23.18 -7.43
N VAL A 12 -4.45 23.72 -6.50
CA VAL A 12 -3.36 23.05 -5.77
C VAL A 12 -3.88 22.09 -4.70
N THR A 13 -4.97 22.43 -4.01
CA THR A 13 -5.46 21.66 -2.84
C THR A 13 -6.88 21.16 -3.04
N ILE A 14 -7.21 20.07 -2.35
CA ILE A 14 -8.51 19.41 -2.40
C ILE A 14 -8.96 19.11 -0.98
N THR A 15 -10.25 19.30 -0.70
CA THR A 15 -10.86 18.82 0.54
C THR A 15 -11.63 17.54 0.27
N LEU A 16 -11.24 16.45 0.93
CA LEU A 16 -11.89 15.14 0.81
C LEU A 16 -12.70 14.87 2.07
N LYS A 17 -13.81 14.16 1.90
CA LYS A 17 -14.67 13.66 2.98
C LYS A 17 -14.37 12.19 3.19
N VAL A 18 -14.06 11.79 4.42
CA VAL A 18 -14.00 10.37 4.82
C VAL A 18 -15.23 10.03 5.64
N GLN A 19 -15.92 8.94 5.30
CA GLN A 19 -17.07 8.44 6.06
C GLN A 19 -16.89 6.98 6.45
N LYS A 20 -17.30 6.65 7.67
CA LYS A 20 -17.40 5.29 8.20
C LYS A 20 -18.66 5.19 9.04
N GLU A 21 -19.39 4.09 8.89
CA GLU A 21 -20.58 3.82 9.70
C GLU A 21 -20.29 3.94 11.21
N GLY A 22 -21.22 4.56 11.93
CA GLY A 22 -21.09 4.81 13.37
C GLY A 22 -20.13 5.93 13.75
N THR A 23 -19.55 6.65 12.79
CA THR A 23 -18.62 7.76 13.06
C THR A 23 -19.09 9.07 12.42
N ARG A 24 -18.64 10.20 12.96
CA ARG A 24 -18.85 11.50 12.32
C ARG A 24 -17.99 11.62 11.06
N HIS A 25 -18.54 12.22 10.01
CA HIS A 25 -17.78 12.57 8.80
C HIS A 25 -16.50 13.34 9.16
N PHE A 26 -15.41 13.00 8.49
CA PHE A 26 -14.12 13.66 8.63
C PHE A 26 -13.81 14.40 7.33
N TYR A 27 -13.28 15.61 7.43
CA TYR A 27 -12.88 16.40 6.28
C TYR A 27 -11.39 16.68 6.40
N HIS A 28 -10.66 16.50 5.30
CA HIS A 28 -9.23 16.71 5.26
C HIS A 28 -8.84 17.44 3.97
N THR A 29 -8.10 18.54 4.12
CA THR A 29 -7.58 19.32 3.00
C THR A 29 -6.11 18.98 2.80
N MET A 30 -5.73 18.62 1.57
CA MET A 30 -4.37 18.20 1.21
C MET A 30 -4.04 18.63 -0.22
N LYS A 31 -2.76 18.52 -0.62
CA LYS A 31 -2.40 18.73 -2.04
C LYS A 31 -2.85 17.56 -2.89
N ARG A 32 -3.12 17.82 -4.17
CA ARG A 32 -3.61 16.79 -5.10
C ARG A 32 -2.55 15.74 -5.46
N ASP A 33 -1.27 16.06 -5.32
CA ASP A 33 -0.12 15.20 -5.62
C ASP A 33 0.50 14.53 -4.38
N GLU A 34 -0.08 14.75 -3.19
CA GLU A 34 0.36 14.10 -1.96
C GLU A 34 -0.36 12.75 -1.76
N PRO A 35 0.33 11.71 -1.24
CA PRO A 35 -0.29 10.44 -0.93
C PRO A 35 -1.43 10.56 0.08
N LEU A 36 -2.50 9.79 -0.15
CA LEU A 36 -3.67 9.73 0.74
C LEU A 36 -3.36 9.14 2.13
N GLN A 37 -2.18 8.54 2.32
CA GLN A 37 -1.73 7.97 3.59
C GLN A 37 -1.92 8.92 4.78
N ASN A 38 -1.55 10.20 4.63
CA ASN A 38 -1.68 11.18 5.71
C ASN A 38 -3.15 11.43 6.08
N LEU A 39 -4.03 11.49 5.09
CA LEU A 39 -5.48 11.61 5.30
C LEU A 39 -6.02 10.39 6.05
N MET A 40 -5.60 9.18 5.67
CA MET A 40 -6.05 7.93 6.31
C MET A 40 -5.58 7.82 7.76
N ILE A 41 -4.31 8.16 8.02
CA ILE A 41 -3.73 8.22 9.36
C ILE A 41 -4.48 9.24 10.23
N ALA A 42 -4.66 10.47 9.70
CA ALA A 42 -5.35 11.54 10.42
C ALA A 42 -6.80 11.15 10.76
N PHE A 43 -7.52 10.52 9.81
CA PHE A 43 -8.86 10.00 10.04
C PHE A 43 -8.88 9.00 11.21
N CYS A 44 -8.00 8.00 11.19
CA CYS A 44 -7.98 6.95 12.21
C CYS A 44 -7.59 7.50 13.58
N GLN A 45 -6.62 8.42 13.66
CA GLN A 45 -6.23 9.10 14.89
C GLN A 45 -7.40 9.91 15.47
N HIS A 46 -8.08 10.70 14.63
CA HIS A 46 -9.22 11.53 15.06
C HIS A 46 -10.48 10.71 15.43
N ARG A 47 -10.53 9.44 15.04
CA ARG A 47 -11.65 8.54 15.35
C ARG A 47 -11.27 7.43 16.33
N GLN A 48 -10.01 7.37 16.77
CA GLN A 48 -9.48 6.34 17.66
C GLN A 48 -9.67 4.91 17.10
N LEU A 49 -9.53 4.76 15.78
CA LEU A 49 -9.74 3.50 15.04
C LEU A 49 -8.46 2.65 14.87
N GLY A 50 -7.47 2.85 15.75
CA GLY A 50 -6.19 2.16 15.64
C GLY A 50 -5.37 2.55 14.40
N HIS A 51 -4.65 1.59 13.85
CA HIS A 51 -3.79 1.80 12.69
C HIS A 51 -4.61 1.83 11.39
N TYR A 52 -4.30 2.75 10.46
CA TYR A 52 -5.13 2.96 9.27
C TYR A 52 -5.29 1.73 8.37
N ARG A 53 -4.30 0.83 8.36
CA ARG A 53 -4.37 -0.44 7.59
C ARG A 53 -5.35 -1.47 8.15
N SER A 54 -5.89 -1.25 9.35
CA SER A 54 -7.04 -2.03 9.86
C SER A 54 -8.32 -1.72 9.11
N LEU A 55 -8.36 -0.60 8.38
CA LEU A 55 -9.49 -0.21 7.57
C LEU A 55 -9.19 -0.43 6.09
N ARG A 56 -10.27 -0.55 5.32
CA ARG A 56 -10.22 -0.44 3.87
C ARG A 56 -10.93 0.84 3.47
N PHE A 57 -10.22 1.63 2.69
CA PHE A 57 -10.69 2.87 2.09
C PHE A 57 -11.05 2.62 0.64
N HIS A 58 -12.18 3.16 0.19
CA HIS A 58 -12.68 3.00 -1.16
C HIS A 58 -13.20 4.31 -1.74
N VAL A 59 -13.10 4.42 -3.06
CA VAL A 59 -13.68 5.46 -3.90
C VAL A 59 -14.46 4.73 -4.98
N ASP A 60 -15.76 5.02 -5.12
CA ASP A 60 -16.65 4.38 -6.11
C ASP A 60 -16.65 2.84 -6.06
N GLY A 61 -16.36 2.27 -4.89
CA GLY A 61 -16.24 0.83 -4.69
C GLY A 61 -14.84 0.26 -4.98
N ASP A 62 -13.92 1.05 -5.54
CA ASP A 62 -12.54 0.65 -5.78
C ASP A 62 -11.64 0.93 -4.57
N ARG A 63 -10.77 -0.03 -4.24
CA ARG A 63 -9.86 0.06 -3.10
C ARG A 63 -8.83 1.16 -3.31
N VAL A 64 -8.74 2.07 -2.34
CA VAL A 64 -7.79 3.19 -2.34
C VAL A 64 -6.68 2.97 -1.32
N ARG A 65 -5.45 2.80 -1.79
CA ARG A 65 -4.28 2.57 -0.92
C ARG A 65 -3.62 3.89 -0.51
N GLY A 66 -2.74 3.84 0.50
CA GLY A 66 -2.12 5.04 1.08
C GLY A 66 -1.21 5.80 0.11
N TYR A 67 -0.55 5.09 -0.79
CA TYR A 67 0.37 5.67 -1.77
C TYR A 67 -0.36 6.37 -2.95
N HIS A 68 -1.64 6.07 -3.18
CA HIS A 68 -2.41 6.77 -4.23
C HIS A 68 -2.53 8.26 -3.89
N THR A 69 -2.56 9.08 -4.93
CA THR A 69 -2.81 10.52 -4.81
C THR A 69 -4.22 10.89 -5.30
N PRO A 70 -4.83 11.98 -4.79
CA PRO A 70 -6.09 12.48 -5.33
C PRO A 70 -6.05 12.75 -6.83
N LYS A 71 -4.89 13.19 -7.36
CA LYS A 71 -4.70 13.49 -8.78
C LYS A 71 -4.73 12.23 -9.65
N GLU A 72 -4.05 11.15 -9.24
CA GLU A 72 -4.05 9.87 -9.97
C GLU A 72 -5.43 9.25 -10.02
N LEU A 73 -6.18 9.36 -8.92
CA LEU A 73 -7.56 8.90 -8.81
C LEU A 73 -8.58 9.87 -9.40
N GLN A 74 -8.14 11.02 -9.93
CA GLN A 74 -8.99 12.06 -10.53
C GLN A 74 -10.13 12.55 -9.62
N LEU A 75 -9.86 12.70 -8.32
CA LEU A 75 -10.87 13.12 -7.33
C LEU A 75 -11.16 14.62 -7.38
N ASP A 76 -12.41 15.01 -7.18
CA ASP A 76 -12.83 16.42 -7.11
C ASP A 76 -13.03 16.93 -5.68
N ASN A 77 -13.05 18.24 -5.51
CA ASN A 77 -13.27 18.85 -4.20
C ASN A 77 -14.62 18.41 -3.59
N GLY A 78 -14.59 17.90 -2.37
CA GLY A 78 -15.72 17.31 -1.69
C GLY A 78 -15.95 15.81 -1.94
N TYR A 79 -15.07 15.13 -2.69
CA TYR A 79 -15.21 13.69 -2.95
C TYR A 79 -15.28 12.87 -1.67
N VAL A 80 -16.02 11.77 -1.73
CA VAL A 80 -16.25 10.89 -0.58
C VAL A 80 -15.35 9.65 -0.69
N ILE A 81 -14.61 9.40 0.38
CA ILE A 81 -13.86 8.17 0.60
C ILE A 81 -14.60 7.39 1.68
N ASP A 82 -15.05 6.19 1.32
CA ASP A 82 -15.68 5.26 2.24
C ASP A 82 -14.63 4.45 2.99
N ALA A 83 -14.69 4.46 4.32
CA ALA A 83 -13.85 3.66 5.18
C ALA A 83 -14.70 2.61 5.89
N TRP A 84 -14.29 1.35 5.82
CA TRP A 84 -14.94 0.26 6.54
C TRP A 84 -13.92 -0.68 7.18
N SER A 85 -14.36 -1.35 8.23
CA SER A 85 -13.60 -2.41 8.90
C SER A 85 -13.95 -3.73 8.20
N GLU A 86 -12.96 -4.57 7.89
CA GLU A 86 -13.25 -5.96 7.50
C GLU A 86 -13.74 -6.72 8.74
N GLU A 87 -14.78 -7.55 8.61
CA GLU A 87 -15.18 -8.48 9.67
C GLU A 87 -14.11 -9.57 9.80
N GLY A 88 -13.15 -9.31 10.69
CA GLY A 88 -12.04 -10.15 11.10
C GLY A 88 -11.46 -9.55 12.37
N THR A 89 -10.71 -10.32 13.17
CA THR A 89 -10.11 -9.70 14.36
C THR A 89 -9.17 -8.59 13.90
N GLU A 90 -9.40 -7.33 14.28
CA GLU A 90 -8.55 -6.17 13.92
C GLU A 90 -7.06 -6.44 14.23
N LYS A 91 -6.81 -7.39 15.14
CA LYS A 91 -5.51 -7.88 15.55
C LYS A 91 -4.81 -8.78 14.51
N GLU A 92 -5.52 -9.68 13.83
CA GLU A 92 -4.92 -10.57 12.80
C GLU A 92 -4.55 -9.81 11.51
N ILE A 93 -5.39 -8.86 11.09
CA ILE A 93 -5.16 -8.06 9.87
C ILE A 93 -3.91 -7.16 10.01
N LEU A 94 -3.60 -6.74 11.23
CA LEU A 94 -2.42 -5.93 11.51
C LEU A 94 -1.16 -6.74 11.76
N GLU A 95 -1.29 -8.01 12.15
CA GLU A 95 -0.12 -8.81 12.54
C GLU A 95 0.54 -9.47 11.35
N PHE A 96 -0.23 -9.96 10.37
CA PHE A 96 0.31 -10.72 9.24
C PHE A 96 -0.09 -10.16 7.88
N VAL A 97 0.80 -10.33 6.92
CA VAL A 97 0.55 -10.06 5.50
C VAL A 97 0.91 -11.30 4.68
N THR A 98 0.10 -11.60 3.67
CA THR A 98 0.37 -12.63 2.67
C THR A 98 0.80 -11.96 1.38
N LEU A 99 2.04 -12.21 0.97
CA LEU A 99 2.66 -11.60 -0.20
C LEU A 99 2.87 -12.64 -1.29
N LYS A 100 2.83 -12.16 -2.53
CA LYS A 100 3.06 -12.96 -3.74
C LYS A 100 4.40 -12.59 -4.36
N VAL A 101 5.36 -13.50 -4.36
CA VAL A 101 6.65 -13.32 -5.04
C VAL A 101 6.60 -13.99 -6.40
N LYS A 102 6.90 -13.22 -7.45
CA LYS A 102 6.91 -13.68 -8.84
C LYS A 102 8.32 -13.71 -9.41
N ARG A 103 8.58 -14.69 -10.27
CA ARG A 103 9.74 -14.75 -11.14
C ARG A 103 9.32 -15.26 -12.51
N GLN A 104 9.83 -14.64 -13.56
CA GLN A 104 9.50 -15.02 -14.93
C GLN A 104 9.75 -16.52 -15.16
N GLY A 105 8.73 -17.21 -15.68
CA GLY A 105 8.82 -18.62 -16.06
C GLY A 105 8.71 -19.62 -14.92
N CYS A 106 8.59 -19.20 -13.66
CA CYS A 106 8.37 -20.11 -12.54
C CYS A 106 6.99 -19.89 -11.90
N GLN A 107 6.53 -20.86 -11.11
CA GLN A 107 5.29 -20.73 -10.34
C GLN A 107 5.38 -19.60 -9.32
N ASP A 108 4.23 -18.98 -9.02
CA ASP A 108 4.12 -17.96 -7.98
C ASP A 108 4.43 -18.54 -6.59
N TYR A 109 5.17 -17.79 -5.78
CA TYR A 109 5.48 -18.14 -4.40
C TYR A 109 4.68 -17.27 -3.44
N PHE A 110 3.92 -17.88 -2.55
CA PHE A 110 3.13 -17.17 -1.53
C PHE A 110 3.81 -17.31 -0.17
N CYS A 111 3.91 -16.21 0.56
CA CYS A 111 4.50 -16.19 1.89
C CYS A 111 3.67 -15.32 2.82
N THR A 112 3.25 -15.89 3.95
CA THR A 112 2.63 -15.14 5.05
C THR A 112 3.68 -14.88 6.12
N LEU A 113 3.86 -13.63 6.51
CA LEU A 113 4.82 -13.20 7.51
C LEU A 113 4.28 -12.03 8.32
N LYS A 114 4.94 -11.71 9.43
CA LYS A 114 4.54 -10.58 10.26
C LYS A 114 4.84 -9.24 9.58
N CYS A 115 3.92 -8.29 9.73
CA CYS A 115 4.03 -6.96 9.13
C CYS A 115 5.18 -6.10 9.69
N ASP A 116 5.69 -6.45 10.88
CA ASP A 116 6.77 -5.77 11.60
C ASP A 116 8.10 -6.55 11.60
N GLU A 117 8.15 -7.73 10.96
CA GLU A 117 9.40 -8.48 10.79
C GLU A 117 10.11 -8.15 9.46
N PRO A 118 11.45 -8.24 9.41
CA PRO A 118 12.20 -8.02 8.18
C PRO A 118 11.82 -9.00 7.05
N LEU A 119 11.75 -8.47 5.82
CA LEU A 119 11.48 -9.23 4.60
C LEU A 119 12.60 -10.22 4.23
N GLU A 120 13.76 -10.16 4.89
CA GLU A 120 14.90 -11.06 4.68
C GLU A 120 14.51 -12.55 4.78
N LYS A 121 13.65 -12.93 5.72
CA LYS A 121 13.17 -14.32 5.83
C LYS A 121 12.45 -14.77 4.56
N LEU A 122 11.54 -13.94 4.04
CA LEU A 122 10.83 -14.20 2.80
C LEU A 122 11.80 -14.32 1.62
N MET A 123 12.77 -13.41 1.51
CA MET A 123 13.75 -13.41 0.42
C MET A 123 14.65 -14.66 0.44
N ILE A 124 15.11 -15.07 1.62
CA ILE A 124 15.90 -16.30 1.81
C ILE A 124 15.05 -17.52 1.44
N SER A 125 13.83 -17.64 1.97
CA SER A 125 12.95 -18.79 1.68
C SER A 125 12.59 -18.88 0.20
N PHE A 126 12.36 -17.74 -0.46
CA PHE A 126 12.17 -17.70 -1.92
C PHE A 126 13.41 -18.23 -2.65
N CYS A 127 14.61 -17.75 -2.31
CA CYS A 127 15.84 -18.19 -2.99
C CYS A 127 16.14 -19.68 -2.76
N GLN A 128 15.88 -20.19 -1.55
CA GLN A 128 15.99 -21.62 -1.24
C GLN A 128 14.99 -22.47 -2.03
N ARG A 129 13.77 -21.95 -2.26
CA ARG A 129 12.72 -22.66 -3.01
C ARG A 129 13.07 -22.86 -4.49
N TYR A 130 13.83 -21.94 -5.09
CA TYR A 130 14.17 -21.95 -6.52
C TYR A 130 15.68 -22.09 -6.78
N ASP A 131 16.46 -22.54 -5.80
CA ASP A 131 17.92 -22.76 -5.88
C ASP A 131 18.70 -21.56 -6.44
N LEU A 132 18.36 -20.35 -5.98
CA LEU A 132 18.91 -19.08 -6.49
C LEU A 132 20.19 -18.62 -5.78
N GLY A 133 20.67 -19.34 -4.77
CA GLY A 133 21.83 -18.94 -3.97
C GLY A 133 21.52 -17.82 -2.98
N ASP A 134 22.46 -16.88 -2.79
CA ASP A 134 22.32 -15.76 -1.86
C ASP A 134 21.28 -14.76 -2.38
N TYR A 135 20.29 -14.42 -1.54
CA TYR A 135 19.23 -13.47 -1.87
C TYR A 135 19.75 -12.09 -2.27
N LYS A 136 20.96 -11.70 -1.83
CA LYS A 136 21.59 -10.43 -2.19
C LYS A 136 21.94 -10.33 -3.68
N THR A 137 21.95 -11.46 -4.40
CA THR A 137 22.13 -11.52 -5.85
C THR A 137 20.83 -11.30 -6.64
N ILE A 138 19.69 -11.25 -5.94
CA ILE A 138 18.36 -11.08 -6.50
C ILE A 138 17.84 -9.67 -6.19
N GLN A 139 17.27 -9.01 -7.20
CA GLN A 139 16.52 -7.78 -7.02
C GLN A 139 15.06 -8.10 -6.73
N PHE A 140 14.59 -7.74 -5.54
CA PHE A 140 13.19 -7.78 -5.17
C PHE A 140 12.59 -6.39 -5.35
N LEU A 141 11.57 -6.29 -6.19
CA LEU A 141 10.91 -5.04 -6.56
C LEU A 141 9.43 -5.11 -6.19
N LYS A 142 8.86 -4.00 -5.69
CA LYS A 142 7.40 -3.88 -5.58
C LYS A 142 6.80 -3.94 -6.99
N GLY A 143 5.80 -4.80 -7.20
CA GLY A 143 5.21 -5.02 -8.52
C GLY A 143 4.45 -3.82 -9.08
N GLU A 144 4.04 -2.89 -8.23
CA GLU A 144 3.27 -1.72 -8.64
C GLU A 144 4.14 -0.55 -9.14
N ASP A 145 5.16 -0.17 -8.35
CA ASP A 145 5.98 1.01 -8.62
C ASP A 145 7.42 0.65 -9.04
N GLY A 146 7.78 -0.65 -9.04
CA GLY A 146 9.12 -1.14 -9.36
C GLY A 146 10.19 -0.76 -8.34
N SER A 147 9.82 -0.18 -7.20
CA SER A 147 10.78 0.25 -6.18
C SER A 147 11.45 -0.95 -5.52
N ARG A 148 12.74 -0.78 -5.23
CA ARG A 148 13.56 -1.86 -4.69
C ARG A 148 13.28 -2.07 -3.21
N ILE A 149 13.01 -3.31 -2.84
CA ILE A 149 12.82 -3.78 -1.47
C ILE A 149 14.15 -4.34 -0.95
N GLN A 150 14.52 -3.96 0.28
CA GLN A 150 15.68 -4.48 0.99
C GLN A 150 15.24 -5.46 2.10
N GLY A 151 16.05 -6.49 2.35
CA GLY A 151 15.71 -7.52 3.35
C GLY A 151 15.52 -7.00 4.78
N HIS A 152 16.18 -5.90 5.17
CA HIS A 152 16.01 -5.30 6.50
C HIS A 152 14.70 -4.54 6.66
N GLN A 153 14.00 -4.22 5.57
CA GLN A 153 12.74 -3.50 5.61
C GLN A 153 11.60 -4.45 6.01
N THR A 154 10.57 -3.91 6.66
CA THR A 154 9.36 -4.65 7.01
C THR A 154 8.23 -4.36 6.01
N PRO A 155 7.22 -5.23 5.87
CA PRO A 155 6.04 -4.93 5.06
C PRO A 155 5.37 -3.60 5.42
N ASN A 156 5.36 -3.24 6.71
CA ASN A 156 4.86 -1.95 7.16
C ASN A 156 5.65 -0.78 6.58
N GLN A 157 6.98 -0.85 6.59
CA GLN A 157 7.86 0.22 6.12
C GLN A 157 7.79 0.45 4.61
N VAL A 158 7.56 -0.59 3.81
CA VAL A 158 7.47 -0.48 2.34
C VAL A 158 6.05 -0.46 1.81
N GLU A 159 5.07 -0.37 2.71
CA GLU A 159 3.64 -0.31 2.38
C GLU A 159 3.12 -1.51 1.58
N LEU A 160 3.57 -2.70 1.95
CA LEU A 160 3.01 -3.93 1.42
C LEU A 160 1.74 -4.33 2.18
N GLU A 161 0.69 -4.62 1.44
CA GLU A 161 -0.60 -5.12 1.92
C GLU A 161 -0.84 -6.56 1.40
N ASN A 162 -1.93 -7.19 1.86
CA ASN A 162 -2.28 -8.54 1.41
C ASN A 162 -2.40 -8.58 -0.11
N GLU A 163 -1.87 -9.65 -0.70
CA GLU A 163 -1.86 -9.97 -2.12
C GLU A 163 -0.95 -9.10 -2.98
N ASP A 164 -0.22 -8.17 -2.38
CA ASP A 164 0.77 -7.37 -3.10
C ASP A 164 1.84 -8.26 -3.72
N VAL A 165 2.29 -7.85 -4.90
CA VAL A 165 3.25 -8.57 -5.72
C VAL A 165 4.66 -8.04 -5.45
N ILE A 166 5.59 -8.95 -5.27
CA ILE A 166 7.03 -8.69 -5.29
C ILE A 166 7.63 -9.40 -6.50
N ASP A 167 8.22 -8.67 -7.44
CA ASP A 167 8.93 -9.26 -8.55
C ASP A 167 10.39 -9.53 -8.17
N ALA A 168 10.85 -10.75 -8.42
CA ALA A 168 12.21 -11.21 -8.17
C ALA A 168 12.99 -11.37 -9.48
N TRP A 169 14.03 -10.55 -9.64
CA TRP A 169 14.87 -10.49 -10.83
C TRP A 169 16.30 -10.90 -10.50
N VAL A 170 16.82 -11.90 -11.20
CA VAL A 170 18.22 -12.32 -11.06
C VAL A 170 19.11 -11.28 -11.76
N LEU A 171 20.07 -10.69 -11.04
CA LEU A 171 21.08 -9.85 -11.65
C LEU A 171 21.98 -10.73 -12.53
N SER A 172 21.86 -10.58 -13.85
CA SER A 172 22.67 -11.35 -14.79
C SER A 172 24.16 -11.02 -14.61
N SER A 173 24.90 -11.93 -13.99
CA SER A 173 26.30 -12.14 -14.31
C SER A 173 26.39 -13.51 -14.96
N ALA A 174 26.68 -13.52 -16.26
CA ALA A 174 27.03 -14.68 -17.08
C ALA A 174 26.29 -16.01 -16.80
N GLY A 175 25.27 -16.30 -17.63
CA GLY A 175 24.94 -17.66 -18.07
C GLY A 175 24.79 -18.74 -16.98
N ALA A 176 23.64 -18.75 -16.29
CA ALA A 176 23.11 -19.97 -15.72
C ALA A 176 21.71 -20.18 -16.31
N SER A 177 21.61 -21.17 -17.18
CA SER A 177 20.35 -21.69 -17.70
C SER A 177 19.44 -22.11 -16.54
N SER A 178 18.31 -21.43 -16.41
CA SER A 178 17.30 -21.71 -15.40
C SER A 178 16.37 -22.82 -15.89
N HIS A 179 16.49 -23.99 -15.29
CA HIS A 179 15.36 -24.91 -15.19
C HIS A 179 14.58 -24.54 -13.92
N CYS A 180 13.29 -24.23 -14.09
CA CYS A 180 12.27 -24.68 -13.15
C CYS A 180 11.80 -26.07 -13.68
#